data_AF-A0A3E0QUT9-F1
#
_entry.id   AF-A0A3E0QUT9-F1
#
_cell.length_a   1.000
_cell.length_b   1.000
_cell.length_c   1.000
_cell.angle_alpha   90.00
_cell.angle_beta   90.00
_cell.angle_gamma   90.00
#
_symmetry.space_group_name_H-M   'P 1'
#
loop_
_entity.id
_entity.type
_entity.pdbx_description
1 polymer ?
#
loop_
_entity_poly.entity_id
_entity_poly.type
_entity_poly.pdbx_seq_one_letter_code
_entity_poly.pdbx_strand_id
1 'polypeptide(L)'
;MTTSEALQKLQHYCAYQERSPFEVKRKLGLIKLPKERHEEVIATLMEENFLDEYRFAEAFTRGKLNQKHWAPKRIRMGLQEHRIPRVTIDRILGQIDLEIIEKNALYLVDRWFASKTKEQLTAAMQRRG
;
A
#
# COMPACT_ATOMS: atom_id res chain seq x y z
N MET A 1 22.20 16.99 -10.99
CA MET A 1 21.55 16.94 -9.67
C MET A 1 22.52 16.37 -8.66
N THR A 2 22.67 17.05 -7.54
CA THR A 2 23.54 16.64 -6.43
C THR A 2 22.79 15.72 -5.46
N THR A 3 23.53 15.06 -4.56
CA THR A 3 22.95 14.24 -3.48
C THR A 3 22.07 15.11 -2.57
N SER A 4 22.53 16.31 -2.20
CA SER A 4 21.80 17.24 -1.33
C SER A 4 20.47 17.70 -1.96
N GLU A 5 20.46 18.06 -3.25
CA GLU A 5 19.22 18.41 -3.97
C GLU A 5 18.23 17.24 -4.05
N ALA A 6 18.74 16.01 -4.22
CA ALA A 6 17.90 14.82 -4.22
C ALA A 6 17.31 14.56 -2.82
N LEU A 7 18.12 14.67 -1.77
CA LEU A 7 17.70 14.47 -0.38
C LEU A 7 16.54 15.43 -0.03
N GLN A 8 16.70 16.73 -0.29
CA GLN A 8 15.64 17.72 -0.03
C GLN A 8 14.33 17.36 -0.77
N LYS A 9 14.41 16.98 -2.05
CA LYS A 9 13.25 16.55 -2.82
C LYS A 9 12.58 15.31 -2.24
N LEU A 10 13.37 14.35 -1.77
CA LEU A 10 12.84 13.09 -1.23
C LEU A 10 12.30 13.27 0.19
N GLN A 11 12.86 14.15 1.02
CA GLN A 11 12.29 14.55 2.31
C GLN A 11 10.88 15.10 2.12
N HIS A 12 10.68 16.06 1.21
CA HIS A 12 9.34 16.57 0.89
C HIS A 12 8.40 15.47 0.35
N TYR A 13 8.91 14.57 -0.48
CA TYR A 13 8.13 13.49 -1.07
C TYR A 13 7.63 12.46 -0.04
N CYS A 14 8.44 12.18 0.99
CA CYS A 14 8.10 11.27 2.09
C CYS A 14 7.29 11.96 3.20
N ALA A 15 7.53 13.26 3.45
CA ALA A 15 6.73 14.04 4.39
C ALA A 15 5.27 14.22 3.92
N TYR A 16 5.03 14.23 2.61
CA TYR A 16 3.67 14.35 2.07
C TYR A 16 2.81 13.10 2.30
N GLN A 17 3.41 11.91 2.21
CA GLN A 17 2.77 10.63 2.54
C GLN A 17 3.84 9.55 2.69
N GLU A 18 3.53 8.51 3.45
CA GLU A 18 4.39 7.34 3.59
C GLU A 18 4.78 6.75 2.23
N ARG A 19 6.06 6.40 2.09
CA ARG A 19 6.64 5.82 0.88
C ARG A 19 7.31 4.50 1.18
N SER A 20 7.18 3.55 0.28
CA SER A 20 8.01 2.35 0.30
C SER A 20 9.45 2.69 -0.12
N PRO A 21 10.46 1.95 0.38
CA PRO A 21 11.84 2.06 -0.13
C PRO A 21 11.92 1.86 -1.65
N PHE A 22 11.06 0.99 -2.20
CA PHE A 22 10.94 0.77 -3.64
C PHE A 22 10.48 2.03 -4.40
N GLU A 23 9.49 2.76 -3.89
CA GLU A 23 9.04 4.01 -4.49
C GLU A 23 10.11 5.10 -4.42
N VAL A 24 10.82 5.21 -3.30
CA VAL A 24 11.93 6.17 -3.14
C VAL A 24 13.04 5.86 -4.15
N LYS A 25 13.48 4.59 -4.25
CA LYS A 25 14.47 4.16 -5.24
C LYS A 25 14.03 4.44 -6.68
N ARG A 26 12.76 4.19 -7.01
CA ARG A 26 12.20 4.53 -8.33
C ARG A 26 12.21 6.04 -8.57
N LYS A 27 11.84 6.84 -7.56
CA LYS A 27 11.84 8.30 -7.63
C LYS A 27 13.25 8.85 -7.86
N LEU A 28 14.27 8.32 -7.17
CA LEU A 28 15.68 8.66 -7.38
C LEU A 28 16.13 8.42 -8.84
N GLY A 29 15.69 7.31 -9.43
CA GLY A 29 15.91 7.03 -10.86
C GLY A 29 15.20 8.03 -11.79
N LEU A 30 13.94 8.37 -11.52
CA LEU A 30 13.17 9.35 -12.31
C LEU A 30 13.79 10.75 -12.28
N ILE A 31 14.36 11.13 -11.14
CA ILE A 31 15.03 12.41 -11.00
C ILE A 31 16.47 12.36 -11.56
N LYS A 32 16.94 11.22 -12.07
CA LYS A 32 18.27 11.04 -12.71
C LYS A 32 19.46 11.24 -11.77
N LEU A 33 19.32 10.87 -10.48
CA LEU A 33 20.48 10.74 -9.60
C LEU A 33 21.29 9.48 -10.01
N PRO A 34 22.64 9.54 -10.09
CA PRO A 34 23.47 8.36 -10.34
C PRO A 34 23.22 7.25 -9.31
N LYS A 35 23.20 5.98 -9.77
CA LYS A 35 22.77 4.83 -8.94
C LYS A 35 23.66 4.61 -7.72
N GLU A 36 24.95 4.89 -7.86
CA GLU A 36 25.96 4.81 -6.82
C GLU A 36 25.67 5.75 -5.62
N ARG A 37 24.80 6.75 -5.80
CA ARG A 37 24.38 7.68 -4.74
C ARG A 37 23.01 7.35 -4.14
N HIS A 38 22.31 6.33 -4.66
CA HIS A 38 20.94 6.03 -4.19
C HIS A 38 20.93 5.53 -2.76
N GLU A 39 21.88 4.67 -2.40
CA GLU A 39 21.96 4.05 -1.08
C GLU A 39 22.28 5.10 -0.01
N GLU A 40 23.17 6.04 -0.29
CA GLU A 40 23.47 7.19 0.57
C GLU A 40 22.18 7.98 0.89
N VAL A 41 21.41 8.38 -0.13
CA VAL A 41 20.18 9.16 0.09
C VAL A 41 19.13 8.35 0.85
N ILE A 42 18.97 7.06 0.54
CA ILE A 42 18.01 6.19 1.23
C ILE A 42 18.40 6.02 2.70
N ALA A 43 19.68 5.80 3.00
CA ALA A 43 20.18 5.67 4.36
C ALA A 43 19.90 6.94 5.17
N THR A 44 20.24 8.11 4.64
CA THR A 44 19.95 9.39 5.32
C THR A 44 18.46 9.60 5.58
N LEU A 45 17.58 9.28 4.61
CA LEU A 45 16.13 9.38 4.81
C LEU A 45 15.62 8.44 5.91
N MET A 46 16.23 7.26 6.06
CA MET A 46 15.87 6.32 7.12
C MET A 46 16.40 6.77 8.49
N GLU A 47 17.64 7.23 8.55
CA GLU A 47 18.27 7.77 9.77
C GLU A 47 17.52 8.99 10.30
N GLU A 48 17.09 9.89 9.41
CA GLU A 48 16.27 11.05 9.74
C GLU A 48 14.78 10.74 9.87
N ASN A 49 14.40 9.45 9.81
CA ASN A 49 13.03 8.95 9.98
C ASN A 49 11.99 9.49 8.95
N PHE A 50 12.44 10.01 7.81
CA PHE A 50 11.57 10.33 6.67
C PHE A 50 11.07 9.08 5.94
N LEU A 51 11.87 8.01 5.91
CA LEU A 51 11.54 6.75 5.26
C LEU A 51 11.55 5.60 6.27
N ASP A 52 10.40 4.94 6.41
CA ASP A 52 10.27 3.75 7.25
C ASP A 52 9.39 2.71 6.53
N GLU A 53 9.95 1.52 6.28
CA GLU A 53 9.26 0.44 5.57
C GLU A 53 8.05 -0.10 6.34
N TYR A 54 8.18 -0.22 7.67
CA TYR A 54 7.14 -0.75 8.53
C TYR A 54 5.97 0.24 8.62
N ARG A 55 6.28 1.52 8.85
CA ARG A 55 5.30 2.61 8.86
C ARG A 55 4.55 2.72 7.53
N PHE A 56 5.26 2.57 6.41
CA PHE A 56 4.61 2.48 5.10
C PHE A 56 3.66 1.29 5.00
N ALA A 57 4.10 0.09 5.40
CA ALA A 57 3.30 -1.12 5.25
C ALA A 57 2.04 -1.08 6.14
N GLU A 58 2.10 -0.51 7.33
CA GLU A 58 0.95 -0.26 8.21
C GLU A 58 -0.02 0.75 7.59
N ALA A 59 0.49 1.90 7.14
CA ALA A 59 -0.32 2.94 6.53
C ALA A 59 -1.01 2.43 5.24
N PHE A 60 -0.29 1.68 4.41
CA PHE A 60 -0.82 1.03 3.22
C PHE A 60 -1.94 0.06 3.58
N THR A 61 -1.68 -0.86 4.53
CA THR A 61 -2.66 -1.86 4.98
C THR A 61 -3.93 -1.21 5.49
N ARG A 62 -3.80 -0.24 6.40
CA ARG A 62 -4.94 0.51 6.96
C ARG A 62 -5.74 1.23 5.87
N GLY A 63 -5.06 1.90 4.94
CA GLY A 63 -5.73 2.60 3.84
C GLY A 63 -6.49 1.64 2.91
N LYS A 64 -5.88 0.51 2.55
CA LYS A 64 -6.52 -0.50 1.68
C LYS A 64 -7.66 -1.22 2.39
N LEU A 65 -7.49 -1.55 3.66
CA LEU A 65 -8.52 -2.21 4.46
C LEU A 65 -9.71 -1.28 4.68
N ASN A 66 -9.49 -0.10 5.27
CA ASN A 66 -10.60 0.74 5.76
C ASN A 66 -11.26 1.57 4.66
N GLN A 67 -10.50 2.08 3.69
CA GLN A 67 -11.05 2.97 2.67
C GLN A 67 -11.42 2.22 1.39
N LYS A 68 -10.59 1.25 1.01
CA LYS A 68 -10.80 0.48 -0.23
C LYS A 68 -11.47 -0.87 0.01
N HIS A 69 -11.67 -1.28 1.26
CA HIS A 69 -12.32 -2.54 1.63
C HIS A 69 -11.62 -3.75 0.97
N TRP A 70 -10.29 -3.69 0.83
CA TRP A 70 -9.52 -4.78 0.27
C TRP A 70 -9.43 -5.93 1.26
N ALA A 71 -9.65 -7.15 0.77
CA ALA A 71 -9.36 -8.36 1.53
C ALA A 71 -7.84 -8.50 1.79
N PRO A 72 -7.40 -9.14 2.90
CA PRO A 72 -5.99 -9.27 3.26
C PRO A 72 -5.12 -9.89 2.16
N LYS A 73 -5.65 -10.86 1.40
CA LYS A 73 -4.94 -11.46 0.25
C LYS A 73 -4.54 -10.43 -0.80
N ARG A 74 -5.41 -9.45 -1.09
CA ARG A 74 -5.11 -8.37 -2.04
C ARG A 74 -4.12 -7.36 -1.47
N ILE A 75 -4.21 -7.06 -0.17
CA ILE A 75 -3.26 -6.20 0.53
C ILE A 75 -1.85 -6.81 0.48
N ARG A 76 -1.73 -8.11 0.77
CA ARG A 76 -0.48 -8.90 0.63
C ARG A 76 0.17 -8.71 -0.73
N MET A 77 -0.60 -8.90 -1.81
CA MET A 77 -0.09 -8.73 -3.18
C MET A 77 0.41 -7.30 -3.43
N GLY A 78 -0.33 -6.29 -2.98
CA GLY A 78 0.10 -4.90 -3.09
C GLY A 78 1.42 -4.62 -2.33
N LEU A 79 1.55 -5.10 -1.10
CA LEU A 79 2.81 -4.95 -0.34
C LEU A 79 3.99 -5.68 -1.03
N GLN A 80 3.75 -6.83 -1.65
CA GLN A 80 4.76 -7.53 -2.45
C GLN A 80 5.19 -6.74 -3.71
N GLU A 81 4.25 -6.06 -4.37
CA GLU A 81 4.56 -5.15 -5.48
C GLU A 81 5.48 -4.01 -5.02
N HIS A 82 5.31 -3.53 -3.78
CA HIS A 82 6.18 -2.56 -3.11
C HIS A 82 7.48 -3.15 -2.55
N ARG A 83 7.76 -4.44 -2.80
CA ARG A 83 8.96 -5.17 -2.36
C ARG A 83 9.12 -5.25 -0.84
N ILE A 84 8.02 -5.18 -0.09
CA ILE A 84 8.03 -5.36 1.35
C ILE A 84 8.37 -6.82 1.70
N PRO A 85 9.32 -7.09 2.63
CA PRO A 85 9.69 -8.42 3.07
C PRO A 85 8.49 -9.21 3.59
N ARG A 86 8.46 -10.50 3.26
CA ARG A 86 7.38 -11.40 3.69
C ARG A 86 7.15 -11.39 5.20
N VAL A 87 8.23 -11.35 5.99
CA VAL A 87 8.17 -11.31 7.46
C VAL A 87 7.44 -10.07 7.99
N THR A 88 7.61 -8.92 7.33
CA THR A 88 6.91 -7.67 7.67
C THR A 88 5.44 -7.76 7.27
N ILE A 89 5.16 -8.28 6.07
CA ILE A 89 3.79 -8.50 5.58
C ILE A 89 3.03 -9.44 6.51
N ASP A 90 3.60 -10.59 6.86
CA ASP A 90 2.95 -11.61 7.69
C ASP A 90 2.63 -11.05 9.08
N ARG A 91 3.54 -10.28 9.67
CA ARG A 91 3.33 -9.59 10.95
C ARG A 91 2.19 -8.57 10.88
N ILE A 92 2.20 -7.67 9.90
CA ILE A 92 1.17 -6.62 9.79
C ILE A 92 -0.20 -7.21 9.49
N LEU A 93 -0.28 -8.19 8.59
CA LEU A 93 -1.57 -8.83 8.27
C LEU A 93 -2.09 -9.67 9.43
N GLY A 94 -1.21 -10.23 10.27
CA GLY A 94 -1.59 -10.96 11.48
C GLY A 94 -2.17 -10.08 12.59
N GLN A 95 -1.98 -8.76 12.52
CA GLN A 95 -2.56 -7.78 13.45
C GLN A 95 -3.94 -7.28 13.02
N ILE A 96 -4.43 -7.70 11.84
CA ILE A 96 -5.75 -7.27 11.36
C ILE A 96 -6.84 -7.98 12.15
N ASP A 97 -7.76 -7.19 12.70
CA ASP A 97 -8.97 -7.69 13.33
C ASP A 97 -9.90 -8.34 12.29
N LEU A 98 -10.34 -9.56 12.58
CA LEU A 98 -11.26 -10.34 11.75
C LEU A 98 -12.62 -9.65 11.64
N GLU A 99 -13.08 -8.96 12.68
CA GLU A 99 -14.37 -8.24 12.67
C GLU A 99 -14.40 -7.15 11.59
N ILE A 100 -13.27 -6.46 11.38
CA ILE A 100 -13.14 -5.45 10.32
C ILE A 100 -13.27 -6.10 8.94
N ILE A 101 -12.67 -7.28 8.76
CA ILE A 101 -12.73 -8.00 7.48
C ILE A 101 -14.17 -8.42 7.18
N GLU A 102 -14.87 -8.97 8.18
CA GLU A 102 -16.26 -9.39 8.05
C GLU A 102 -17.18 -8.20 7.73
N LYS A 103 -17.05 -7.11 8.50
CA LYS A 103 -17.82 -5.88 8.26
C LYS A 103 -17.59 -5.31 6.86
N ASN A 104 -16.34 -5.29 6.39
CA ASN A 104 -16.01 -4.84 5.05
C ASN A 104 -16.62 -5.74 3.97
N ALA A 105 -16.62 -7.06 4.18
CA ALA A 105 -17.22 -8.00 3.25
C ALA A 105 -18.74 -7.81 3.15
N LEU A 106 -19.43 -7.70 4.29
CA LEU A 106 -20.88 -7.43 4.34
C LEU A 106 -21.22 -6.12 3.65
N TYR A 107 -20.50 -5.03 3.97
CA TYR A 107 -20.68 -3.73 3.32
C TYR A 107 -20.57 -3.83 1.78
N LEU A 108 -19.60 -4.57 1.26
CA LEU A 108 -19.42 -4.75 -0.18
C LEU A 108 -20.56 -5.56 -0.81
N VAL A 109 -21.05 -6.57 -0.11
CA VAL A 109 -22.19 -7.39 -0.53
C VAL A 109 -23.46 -6.55 -0.60
N ASP A 110 -23.78 -5.83 0.47
CA ASP A 110 -24.96 -4.95 0.54
C ASP A 110 -24.95 -3.90 -0.57
N ARG A 111 -23.80 -3.24 -0.74
CA ARG A 111 -23.62 -2.25 -1.81
C ARG A 111 -23.77 -2.88 -3.20
N TRP A 112 -23.28 -4.11 -3.40
CA TRP A 112 -23.46 -4.81 -4.67
C TRP A 112 -24.94 -5.11 -4.93
N PHE A 113 -25.66 -5.65 -3.94
CA PHE A 113 -27.09 -5.93 -4.06
C PHE A 113 -27.90 -4.66 -4.36
N ALA A 114 -27.65 -3.57 -3.63
CA ALA A 114 -28.32 -2.28 -3.83
C ALA A 114 -28.05 -1.68 -5.22
N SER A 115 -26.94 -2.06 -5.87
CA SER A 115 -26.57 -1.58 -7.21
C SER A 115 -27.21 -2.36 -8.36
N LYS A 116 -28.03 -3.40 -8.09
CA LYS A 116 -28.60 -4.28 -9.10
C LYS A 116 -30.12 -4.23 -9.12
N THR A 117 -30.70 -4.33 -10.31
CA THR A 117 -32.15 -4.54 -10.45
C THR A 117 -32.51 -6.00 -10.16
N LYS A 118 -33.80 -6.27 -9.93
CA LYS A 118 -34.31 -7.62 -9.69
C LYS A 118 -33.96 -8.59 -10.82
N GLU A 119 -34.04 -8.12 -12.07
CA GLU A 119 -33.73 -8.90 -13.27
C GLU A 119 -32.23 -9.24 -13.32
N GLN A 120 -31.38 -8.27 -13.00
CA GLN A 120 -29.92 -8.46 -12.96
C GLN A 120 -29.51 -9.45 -11.86
N LEU A 121 -30.14 -9.37 -10.69
CA LEU A 121 -29.92 -10.32 -9.60
C LEU A 121 -30.37 -11.73 -9.98
N THR A 122 -31.56 -11.86 -10.57
CA THR A 122 -32.11 -13.15 -11.02
C THR A 122 -31.18 -13.81 -12.05
N ALA A 123 -30.72 -13.05 -13.05
CA ALA A 123 -29.79 -13.55 -14.05
C ALA A 123 -28.41 -13.90 -13.47
N ALA A 124 -27.96 -13.21 -12.42
CA ALA A 124 -26.70 -13.53 -11.74
C ALA A 124 -26.79 -14.83 -10.94
N MET A 125 -27.94 -15.10 -10.30
CA MET A 125 -28.20 -16.33 -9.55
C MET A 125 -28.33 -17.54 -10.47
N GLN A 126 -29.12 -17.43 -11.55
CA GLN A 126 -29.28 -18.51 -12.54
C GLN A 126 -27.96 -18.95 -13.20
N ARG A 127 -27.02 -18.01 -13.38
CA ARG A 127 -25.68 -18.32 -13.93
C ARG A 127 -24.78 -19.12 -12.99
N ARG A 128 -25.12 -19.18 -11.71
CA ARG A 128 -24.34 -19.89 -10.69
C ARG A 128 -24.85 -21.30 -10.40
N GLY A 129 -25.98 -21.70 -10.99
CA GLY A 129 -26.67 -22.96 -10.71
C GLY A 129 -27.63 -22.81 -9.55
#